data_AF-A0A3R7PL73-F1
#
_entry.id   AF-A0A3R7PL73-F1
#
_cell.length_a   1.000
_cell.length_b   1.000
_cell.length_c   1.000
_cell.angle_alpha   90.00
_cell.angle_beta   90.00
_cell.angle_gamma   90.00
#
_symmetry.space_group_name_H-M   'P 1'
#
loop_
_entity.id
_entity.type
_entity.pdbx_description
1 polymer ?
#
loop_
_entity_poly.entity_id
_entity_poly.type
_entity_poly.pdbx_seq_one_letter_code
_entity_poly.pdbx_strand_id
1 'polypeptide(L)'
;MSPFFHILRSSSLASSSTGEEEEGQTNETALGHLREFETIKDTINELHDRIEIEAGSITQDQKYFADYLHGVKNFKPWMEDAENVAKTPLQKPEKLEEALALLETVKTFETACQENRSKLDAAAESRSLMEKCTKEDNEVETLNNRWEVVKKTADERVKKVQELCDTWSALTNVTENLTKTITDIPGSTMPDVATLEGIFKEFKEINDKKVKLLAVV
;
A
#
# COMPACT_ATOMS: atom_id res chain seq x y z
N MET A 1 28.14 -10.69 -37.48
CA MET A 1 29.08 -10.94 -38.59
C MET A 1 30.44 -10.37 -38.21
N SER A 2 31.43 -11.22 -37.93
CA SER A 2 32.84 -10.90 -38.13
C SER A 2 33.62 -12.22 -38.29
N PRO A 3 34.41 -12.39 -39.37
CA PRO A 3 35.05 -13.66 -39.71
C PRO A 3 36.51 -13.65 -39.24
N PHE A 4 36.96 -14.68 -38.54
CA PHE A 4 38.39 -14.86 -38.34
C PHE A 4 38.79 -16.34 -38.44
N PHE A 5 39.73 -16.54 -39.37
CA PHE A 5 40.63 -17.68 -39.56
C PHE A 5 40.12 -18.90 -40.34
N HIS A 6 40.23 -18.75 -41.67
CA HIS A 6 40.74 -19.80 -42.54
C HIS A 6 42.26 -19.92 -42.36
N ILE A 7 42.76 -21.17 -42.39
CA ILE A 7 44.07 -21.66 -42.84
C ILE A 7 44.56 -22.72 -41.84
N LEU A 8 44.55 -23.98 -42.26
CA LEU A 8 45.71 -24.87 -42.20
C LEU A 8 45.48 -26.03 -43.18
N ARG A 9 46.26 -26.02 -44.26
CA ARG A 9 46.30 -27.05 -45.30
C ARG A 9 47.45 -28.00 -44.96
N SER A 10 47.12 -29.29 -44.85
CA SER A 10 47.89 -30.49 -45.21
C SER A 10 49.42 -30.55 -44.98
N SER A 11 49.87 -31.60 -44.29
CA SER A 11 50.94 -32.44 -44.86
C SER A 11 50.93 -33.85 -44.27
N SER A 12 51.01 -34.84 -45.16
CA SER A 12 51.25 -36.26 -44.90
C SER A 12 52.75 -36.52 -45.01
N LEU A 13 53.34 -37.33 -44.12
CA LEU A 13 54.04 -38.57 -44.49
C LEU A 13 54.79 -39.24 -43.32
N ALA A 14 54.78 -40.57 -43.41
CA ALA A 14 55.83 -41.53 -43.01
C ALA A 14 55.95 -41.94 -41.54
N SER A 15 55.51 -43.19 -41.30
CA SER A 15 55.80 -44.02 -40.13
C SER A 15 57.20 -44.65 -40.24
N SER A 16 57.95 -44.70 -39.13
CA SER A 16 59.09 -45.59 -38.95
C SER A 16 59.18 -46.07 -37.50
N SER A 17 59.27 -47.39 -37.35
CA SER A 17 59.05 -48.21 -36.17
C SER A 17 60.16 -48.14 -35.10
N THR A 18 59.98 -47.30 -34.08
CA THR A 18 60.75 -47.34 -32.81
C THR A 18 60.00 -46.73 -31.60
N GLY A 19 58.67 -46.65 -31.61
CA GLY A 19 57.94 -45.72 -30.74
C GLY A 19 56.73 -46.25 -29.95
N GLU A 20 56.49 -47.55 -29.83
CA GLU A 20 55.16 -48.02 -29.36
C GLU A 20 54.80 -47.65 -27.90
N GLU A 21 55.77 -47.41 -27.00
CA GLU A 21 55.49 -46.94 -25.63
C GLU A 21 55.37 -45.41 -25.51
N GLU A 22 56.22 -44.63 -26.21
CA GLU A 22 56.12 -43.16 -26.23
C GLU A 22 54.96 -42.65 -27.09
N GLU A 23 54.65 -43.32 -28.21
CA GLU A 23 53.59 -42.92 -29.15
C GLU A 23 52.19 -43.24 -28.59
N GLY A 24 52.05 -44.35 -27.83
CA GLY A 24 50.83 -44.66 -27.08
C GLY A 24 50.59 -43.71 -25.90
N GLN A 25 51.63 -43.37 -25.14
CA GLN A 25 51.54 -42.42 -24.02
C GLN A 25 51.30 -40.98 -24.49
N THR A 26 51.88 -40.59 -25.63
CA THR A 26 51.63 -39.28 -26.26
C THR A 26 50.19 -39.18 -26.80
N ASN A 27 49.64 -40.28 -27.34
CA ASN A 27 48.25 -40.34 -27.78
C ASN A 27 47.26 -40.24 -26.60
N GLU A 28 47.51 -40.98 -25.52
CA GLU A 28 46.67 -40.92 -24.32
C GLU A 28 46.74 -39.55 -23.63
N THR A 29 47.94 -38.97 -23.56
CA THR A 29 48.15 -37.61 -23.04
C THR A 29 47.41 -36.56 -23.90
N ALA A 30 47.48 -36.67 -25.23
CA ALA A 30 46.76 -35.78 -26.14
C ALA A 30 45.22 -35.92 -26.01
N LEU A 31 44.72 -37.15 -25.87
CA LEU A 31 43.29 -37.40 -25.59
C LEU A 31 42.86 -36.87 -24.21
N GLY A 32 43.73 -36.96 -23.20
CA GLY A 32 43.53 -36.37 -21.88
C GLY A 32 43.34 -34.85 -21.96
N HIS A 33 44.28 -34.15 -22.61
CA HIS A 33 44.18 -32.71 -22.82
C HIS A 33 42.93 -32.30 -23.61
N LEU A 34 42.50 -33.09 -24.60
CA LEU A 34 41.28 -32.82 -25.36
C LEU A 34 40.03 -32.87 -24.48
N ARG A 35 39.92 -33.88 -23.59
CA ARG A 35 38.79 -33.98 -22.65
C ARG A 35 38.78 -32.83 -21.64
N GLU A 36 39.95 -32.44 -21.14
CA GLU A 36 40.07 -31.29 -20.24
C GLU A 36 39.66 -29.99 -20.93
N PHE A 37 40.08 -29.79 -22.18
CA PHE A 37 39.67 -28.65 -22.99
C PHE A 37 38.15 -28.60 -23.18
N GLU A 38 37.52 -29.73 -23.52
CA GLU A 38 36.06 -29.84 -23.64
C GLU A 38 35.36 -29.51 -22.31
N THR A 39 35.87 -30.04 -21.19
CA THR A 39 35.34 -29.75 -19.85
C THR A 39 35.43 -28.27 -19.50
N ILE A 40 36.58 -27.64 -19.76
CA ILE A 40 36.78 -26.21 -19.52
C ILE A 40 35.84 -25.39 -20.40
N LYS A 41 35.72 -25.73 -21.68
CA LYS A 41 34.82 -25.06 -22.62
C LYS A 41 33.37 -25.13 -22.15
N ASP A 42 32.90 -26.31 -21.74
CA ASP A 42 31.53 -26.49 -21.24
C ASP A 42 31.29 -25.72 -19.95
N THR A 43 32.26 -25.75 -19.02
CA THR A 43 32.21 -24.97 -17.78
C THR A 43 32.12 -23.47 -18.04
N ILE A 44 32.89 -22.96 -19.01
CA ILE A 44 32.86 -21.55 -19.42
C ILE A 44 31.51 -21.17 -20.00
N ASN A 45 30.92 -22.03 -20.85
CA ASN A 45 29.61 -21.78 -21.43
C ASN A 45 28.52 -21.77 -20.36
N GLU A 46 28.53 -22.73 -19.43
CA GLU A 46 27.57 -22.77 -18.32
C GLU A 46 27.71 -21.53 -17.42
N LEU A 47 28.94 -21.12 -17.11
CA LEU A 47 29.19 -19.91 -16.33
C LEU A 47 28.66 -18.67 -17.05
N HIS A 48 28.85 -18.58 -18.37
CA HIS A 48 28.34 -17.48 -19.18
C HIS A 48 26.81 -17.41 -19.13
N ASP A 49 26.12 -18.52 -19.37
CA ASP A 49 24.65 -18.58 -19.32
C ASP A 49 24.13 -18.16 -17.94
N ARG A 50 24.79 -18.62 -16.86
CA ARG A 50 24.42 -18.24 -15.49
C ARG A 50 24.65 -16.76 -15.21
N ILE A 51 25.73 -16.17 -15.73
CA ILE A 51 25.99 -14.73 -15.61
C ILE A 51 24.90 -13.93 -16.32
N GLU A 52 24.47 -14.34 -17.51
CA GLU A 52 23.41 -13.65 -18.24
C GLU A 52 22.07 -13.68 -17.50
N ILE A 53 21.71 -14.84 -16.93
CA ILE A 53 20.49 -14.99 -16.11
C ILE A 53 20.55 -14.07 -14.88
N GLU A 54 21.65 -14.10 -14.13
CA GLU A 54 21.79 -13.30 -12.91
C GLU A 54 21.84 -11.79 -13.23
N ALA A 55 22.49 -11.38 -14.33
CA ALA A 55 22.49 -9.99 -14.78
C ALA A 55 21.07 -9.51 -15.17
N GLY A 56 20.28 -10.38 -15.79
CA GLY A 56 18.87 -10.12 -16.08
C GLY A 56 18.04 -9.90 -14.81
N SER A 57 18.15 -10.82 -13.84
CA SER A 57 17.48 -10.73 -12.53
C SER A 57 17.85 -9.43 -11.79
N ILE A 58 19.14 -9.10 -11.69
CA ILE A 58 19.61 -7.86 -11.04
C ILE A 58 19.06 -6.62 -11.74
N THR A 59 19.00 -6.59 -13.07
CA THR A 59 18.49 -5.43 -13.82
C THR A 59 17.00 -5.23 -13.57
N GLN A 60 16.23 -6.32 -13.48
CA GLN A 60 14.81 -6.26 -13.14
C GLN A 60 14.59 -5.78 -11.69
N ASP A 61 15.35 -6.32 -10.74
CA ASP A 61 15.30 -5.90 -9.34
C ASP A 61 15.64 -4.42 -9.17
N GLN A 62 16.63 -3.89 -9.91
CA GLN A 62 16.97 -2.46 -9.87
C GLN A 62 15.78 -1.58 -10.26
N LYS A 63 14.98 -2.00 -11.25
CA LYS A 63 13.77 -1.27 -11.64
C LYS A 63 12.73 -1.28 -10.52
N TYR A 64 12.39 -2.46 -10.01
CA TYR A 64 11.41 -2.58 -8.93
C TYR A 64 11.85 -1.88 -7.65
N PHE A 65 13.15 -1.90 -7.34
CA PHE A 65 13.71 -1.17 -6.20
C PHE A 65 13.58 0.33 -6.37
N ALA A 66 13.79 0.86 -7.59
CA ALA A 66 13.59 2.28 -7.89
C ALA A 66 12.11 2.68 -7.70
N ASP A 67 11.18 1.88 -8.20
CA ASP A 67 9.73 2.11 -8.05
C ASP A 67 9.31 2.06 -6.57
N TYR A 68 9.81 1.07 -5.81
CA TYR A 68 9.64 0.98 -4.36
C TYR A 68 10.14 2.23 -3.63
N LEU A 69 11.39 2.65 -3.87
CA LEU A 69 11.99 3.81 -3.22
C LEU A 69 11.22 5.09 -3.57
N HIS A 70 10.78 5.23 -4.82
CA HIS A 70 9.97 6.37 -5.25
C HIS A 70 8.62 6.40 -4.53
N GLY A 71 7.93 5.27 -4.47
CA GLY A 71 6.65 5.15 -3.76
C GLY A 71 6.76 5.48 -2.27
N VAL A 72 7.75 4.89 -1.58
CA VAL A 72 8.02 5.18 -0.16
C VAL A 72 8.34 6.65 0.07
N LYS A 73 9.23 7.23 -0.76
CA LYS A 73 9.63 8.64 -0.64
C LYS A 73 8.45 9.60 -0.82
N ASN A 74 7.52 9.30 -1.74
CA ASN A 74 6.37 10.15 -2.00
C ASN A 74 5.25 9.98 -0.96
N PHE A 75 5.14 8.80 -0.34
CA PHE A 75 4.10 8.52 0.64
C PHE A 75 4.42 9.09 2.03
N LYS A 76 5.70 9.11 2.43
CA LYS A 76 6.16 9.58 3.75
C LYS A 76 5.66 10.98 4.13
N PRO A 77 5.80 12.03 3.30
CA PRO A 77 5.33 13.37 3.65
C PRO A 77 3.82 13.40 3.92
N TRP A 78 3.04 12.73 3.06
CA TRP A 78 1.59 12.66 3.25
C TRP A 78 1.22 11.92 4.55
N MET A 79 1.94 10.85 4.90
CA MET A 79 1.73 10.15 6.16
C MET A 79 2.00 11.02 7.38
N GLU A 80 3.08 11.80 7.38
CA GLU A 80 3.42 12.70 8.47
C GLU A 80 2.33 13.77 8.66
N ASP A 81 1.86 14.36 7.56
CA ASP A 81 0.76 15.33 7.58
C ASP A 81 -0.55 14.69 8.08
N ALA A 82 -0.87 13.49 7.60
CA ALA A 82 -2.08 12.77 8.00
C ALA A 82 -2.06 12.38 9.48
N GLU A 83 -0.90 12.00 10.02
CA GLU A 83 -0.71 11.77 11.46
C GLU A 83 -0.94 13.04 12.28
N ASN A 84 -0.50 14.20 11.78
CA ASN A 84 -0.73 15.48 12.44
C ASN A 84 -2.23 15.84 12.45
N VAL A 85 -2.93 15.62 11.32
CA VAL A 85 -4.39 15.80 11.25
C VAL A 85 -5.10 14.85 12.21
N ALA A 86 -4.70 13.58 12.28
CA ALA A 86 -5.27 12.57 13.17
C ALA A 86 -5.01 12.86 14.67
N LYS A 87 -3.91 13.53 15.01
CA LYS A 87 -3.60 13.97 16.38
C LYS A 87 -4.30 15.26 16.77
N THR A 88 -4.63 16.12 15.80
CA THR A 88 -5.29 17.41 16.05
C THR A 88 -6.72 17.17 16.54
N PRO A 89 -7.11 17.63 17.74
CA PRO A 89 -8.47 17.49 18.24
C PRO A 89 -9.49 18.15 17.30
N LEU A 90 -10.68 17.56 17.19
CA LEU A 90 -11.75 18.17 16.40
C LEU A 90 -12.26 19.42 17.11
N GLN A 91 -12.61 20.44 16.33
CA GLN A 91 -13.28 21.60 16.88
C GLN A 91 -14.73 21.22 17.21
N LYS A 92 -15.13 21.47 18.46
CA LYS A 92 -16.50 21.24 18.91
C LYS A 92 -17.45 22.22 18.21
N PRO A 93 -18.45 21.74 17.46
CA PRO A 93 -19.41 22.61 16.78
C PRO A 93 -20.43 23.22 17.75
N GLU A 94 -20.78 24.48 17.55
CA GLU A 94 -21.77 25.21 18.36
C GLU A 94 -23.18 25.19 17.73
N LYS A 95 -23.25 25.05 16.40
CA LYS A 95 -24.49 24.96 15.61
C LYS A 95 -24.45 23.86 14.55
N LEU A 96 -25.63 23.51 14.01
CA LEU A 96 -25.79 22.39 13.06
C LEU A 96 -24.96 22.61 11.80
N GLU A 97 -24.90 23.84 11.31
CA GLU A 97 -24.12 24.20 10.11
C GLU A 97 -22.63 23.93 10.31
N GLU A 98 -22.10 24.15 11.52
CA GLU A 98 -20.70 23.85 11.85
C GLU A 98 -20.46 22.34 11.97
N ALA A 99 -21.41 21.59 12.52
CA ALA A 99 -21.32 20.12 12.57
C ALA A 99 -21.30 19.50 11.17
N LEU A 100 -22.14 20.02 10.26
CA LEU A 100 -22.16 19.60 8.85
C LEU A 100 -20.86 19.97 8.14
N ALA A 101 -20.32 21.16 8.34
CA ALA A 101 -19.03 21.56 7.78
C ALA A 101 -17.88 20.68 8.32
N LEU A 102 -17.92 20.34 9.62
CA LEU A 102 -16.97 19.41 10.23
C LEU A 102 -17.09 18.02 9.62
N LEU A 103 -18.31 17.54 9.36
CA LEU A 103 -18.57 16.25 8.73
C LEU A 103 -17.92 16.16 7.34
N GLU A 104 -18.08 17.19 6.52
CA GLU A 104 -17.44 17.25 5.19
C GLU A 104 -15.92 17.27 5.30
N THR A 105 -15.38 17.98 6.29
CA THR A 105 -13.93 18.02 6.54
C THR A 105 -13.39 16.63 6.91
N VAL A 106 -14.06 15.91 7.84
CA VAL A 106 -13.59 14.57 8.26
C VAL A 106 -13.81 13.52 7.17
N LYS A 107 -14.85 13.64 6.34
CA LYS A 107 -15.05 12.79 5.16
C LYS A 107 -13.99 13.01 4.09
N THR A 108 -13.62 14.26 3.83
CA THR A 108 -12.53 14.59 2.90
C THR A 108 -11.22 13.97 3.36
N PHE A 109 -10.91 14.05 4.66
CA PHE A 109 -9.73 13.41 5.23
C PHE A 109 -9.76 11.88 5.12
N GLU A 110 -10.91 11.26 5.40
CA GLU A 110 -11.11 9.82 5.27
C GLU A 110 -10.92 9.34 3.83
N THR A 111 -11.49 10.05 2.86
CA THR A 111 -11.31 9.77 1.42
C THR A 111 -9.84 9.92 1.02
N ALA A 112 -9.16 10.97 1.47
CA ALA A 112 -7.73 11.15 1.21
C ALA A 112 -6.88 9.98 1.77
N CYS A 113 -7.29 9.39 2.91
CA CYS A 113 -6.64 8.19 3.45
C CYS A 113 -6.82 6.97 2.53
N GLN A 114 -8.01 6.79 1.95
CA GLN A 114 -8.28 5.72 0.98
C GLN A 114 -7.51 5.93 -0.33
N GLU A 115 -7.48 7.15 -0.86
CA GLU A 115 -6.82 7.43 -2.14
C GLU A 115 -5.31 7.22 -2.06
N ASN A 116 -4.66 7.67 -0.98
CA ASN A 116 -3.22 7.53 -0.81
C ASN A 116 -2.79 6.09 -0.52
N ARG A 117 -3.72 5.22 -0.09
CA ARG A 117 -3.42 3.80 0.14
C ARG A 117 -2.83 3.11 -1.09
N SER A 118 -3.38 3.42 -2.28
CA SER A 118 -2.93 2.87 -3.56
C SER A 118 -1.43 3.10 -3.83
N LYS A 119 -0.87 4.22 -3.37
CA LYS A 119 0.56 4.54 -3.54
C LYS A 119 1.45 3.63 -2.69
N LEU A 120 1.01 3.32 -1.47
CA LEU A 120 1.72 2.40 -0.59
C LEU A 120 1.60 0.95 -1.08
N ASP A 121 0.42 0.56 -1.59
CA ASP A 121 0.21 -0.76 -2.20
C ASP A 121 1.11 -0.97 -3.43
N ALA A 122 1.24 0.02 -4.31
CA ALA A 122 2.14 -0.05 -5.45
C ALA A 122 3.62 -0.22 -5.05
N ALA A 123 4.05 0.45 -3.97
CA ALA A 123 5.39 0.27 -3.42
C ALA A 123 5.57 -1.14 -2.82
N ALA A 124 4.54 -1.67 -2.15
CA ALA A 124 4.52 -3.03 -1.61
C ALA A 124 4.63 -4.09 -2.72
N GLU A 125 3.89 -3.91 -3.81
CA GLU A 125 3.92 -4.79 -4.98
C GLU A 125 5.29 -4.76 -5.66
N SER A 126 5.86 -3.56 -5.87
CA SER A 126 7.22 -3.44 -6.42
C SER A 126 8.22 -4.17 -5.53
N ARG A 127 8.08 -4.09 -4.19
CA ARG A 127 8.93 -4.83 -3.26
C ARG A 127 8.77 -6.35 -3.40
N SER A 128 7.55 -6.85 -3.58
CA SER A 128 7.29 -8.29 -3.63
C SER A 128 7.74 -8.94 -4.94
N LEU A 129 7.86 -8.16 -6.01
CA LEU A 129 8.34 -8.62 -7.32
C LEU A 129 9.88 -8.74 -7.41
N MET A 130 10.62 -8.28 -6.41
CA MET A 130 12.08 -8.43 -6.40
C MET A 130 12.50 -9.86 -6.03
N GLU A 131 13.44 -10.43 -6.79
CA GLU A 131 13.97 -11.77 -6.55
C GLU A 131 15.03 -11.77 -5.43
N LYS A 132 15.85 -10.72 -5.36
CA LYS A 132 16.94 -10.55 -4.38
C LYS A 132 16.60 -9.42 -3.42
N CYS A 133 15.76 -9.72 -2.43
CA CYS A 133 15.31 -8.75 -1.43
C CYS A 133 15.97 -9.01 -0.05
N THR A 134 16.63 -7.98 0.53
CA THR A 134 17.02 -8.01 1.96
C THR A 134 15.81 -7.75 2.85
N LYS A 135 15.70 -8.44 3.97
CA LYS A 135 14.55 -8.27 4.89
C LYS A 135 14.69 -7.05 5.80
N GLU A 136 15.91 -6.56 5.99
CA GLU A 136 16.20 -5.54 7.00
C GLU A 136 15.70 -4.12 6.63
N ASP A 137 15.35 -3.83 5.36
CA ASP A 137 15.07 -2.47 4.87
C ASP A 137 13.63 -2.26 4.34
N ASN A 138 12.65 -3.07 4.76
CA ASN A 138 11.26 -2.93 4.29
C ASN A 138 10.47 -1.87 5.09
N GLU A 139 10.43 -0.65 4.58
CA GLU A 139 9.70 0.46 5.20
C GLU A 139 8.18 0.40 4.97
N VAL A 140 7.71 -0.37 3.98
CA VAL A 140 6.28 -0.46 3.64
C VAL A 140 5.48 -1.03 4.80
N GLU A 141 6.01 -2.02 5.53
CA GLU A 141 5.32 -2.59 6.69
C GLU A 141 5.14 -1.56 7.81
N THR A 142 6.20 -0.78 8.09
CA THR A 142 6.14 0.30 9.07
C THR A 142 5.13 1.38 8.66
N LEU A 143 5.13 1.77 7.39
CA LEU A 143 4.19 2.74 6.84
C LEU A 143 2.75 2.21 6.82
N ASN A 144 2.56 0.89 6.61
CA ASN A 144 1.26 0.24 6.65
C ASN A 144 0.64 0.35 8.05
N ASN A 145 1.40 0.01 9.09
CA ASN A 145 0.92 0.08 10.47
C ASN A 145 0.56 1.52 10.87
N ARG A 146 1.36 2.50 10.45
CA ARG A 146 1.06 3.93 10.67
C ARG A 146 -0.23 4.35 9.95
N TRP A 147 -0.39 3.94 8.68
CA TRP A 147 -1.58 4.24 7.90
C TRP A 147 -2.84 3.64 8.53
N GLU A 148 -2.81 2.40 9.01
CA GLU A 148 -3.96 1.76 9.67
C GLU A 148 -4.44 2.54 10.90
N VAL A 149 -3.51 3.07 11.70
CA VAL A 149 -3.85 3.93 12.86
C VAL A 149 -4.53 5.22 12.42
N VAL A 150 -4.00 5.88 11.38
CA VAL A 150 -4.60 7.10 10.82
C VAL A 150 -5.97 6.82 10.23
N LYS A 151 -6.12 5.75 9.44
CA LYS A 151 -7.38 5.35 8.80
C LYS A 151 -8.46 5.06 9.83
N LYS A 152 -8.13 4.27 10.87
CA LYS A 152 -9.04 4.00 11.98
C LYS A 152 -9.51 5.28 12.66
N THR A 153 -8.59 6.22 12.89
CA THR A 153 -8.94 7.53 13.48
C THR A 153 -9.88 8.32 12.55
N ALA A 154 -9.64 8.32 11.24
CA ALA A 154 -10.50 8.97 10.26
C ALA A 154 -11.92 8.37 10.25
N ASP A 155 -12.03 7.04 10.25
CA ASP A 155 -13.31 6.31 10.28
C ASP A 155 -14.11 6.60 11.55
N GLU A 156 -13.44 6.59 12.71
CA GLU A 156 -14.07 6.91 13.98
C GLU A 156 -14.56 8.36 14.01
N ARG A 157 -13.81 9.30 13.43
CA ARG A 157 -14.23 10.71 13.33
C ARG A 157 -15.45 10.87 12.44
N VAL A 158 -15.47 10.28 11.25
CA VAL A 158 -16.63 10.31 10.35
C VAL A 158 -17.86 9.75 11.06
N LYS A 159 -17.73 8.58 11.71
CA LYS A 159 -18.83 7.95 12.44
C LYS A 159 -19.39 8.85 13.55
N LYS A 160 -18.52 9.42 14.40
CA LYS A 160 -18.94 10.28 15.52
C LYS A 160 -19.60 11.57 15.05
N VAL A 161 -19.03 12.24 14.06
CA VAL A 161 -19.56 13.52 13.56
C VAL A 161 -20.85 13.30 12.75
N GLN A 162 -20.96 12.20 12.01
CA GLN A 162 -22.21 11.82 11.33
C GLN A 162 -23.33 11.58 12.35
N GLU A 163 -23.07 10.79 13.40
CA GLU A 163 -24.06 10.54 14.44
C GLU A 163 -24.50 11.84 15.16
N LEU A 164 -23.56 12.78 15.35
CA LEU A 164 -23.88 14.12 15.88
C LEU A 164 -24.82 14.89 14.93
N CYS A 165 -24.53 14.93 13.63
CA CYS A 165 -25.37 15.60 12.63
C CYS A 165 -26.77 14.99 12.55
N ASP A 166 -26.86 13.66 12.58
CA ASP A 166 -28.14 12.94 12.53
C ASP A 166 -28.97 13.24 13.80
N THR A 167 -28.34 13.21 14.97
CA THR A 167 -28.98 13.52 16.26
C THR A 167 -29.49 14.96 16.28
N TRP A 168 -28.72 15.90 15.74
CA TRP A 168 -29.13 17.30 15.69
C TRP A 168 -30.26 17.54 14.70
N SER A 169 -30.23 16.87 13.54
CA SER A 169 -31.33 16.93 12.56
C SER A 169 -32.62 16.36 13.14
N ALA A 170 -32.54 15.27 13.89
CA ALA A 170 -33.68 14.73 14.64
C ALA A 170 -34.22 15.72 15.69
N LEU A 171 -33.32 16.41 16.42
CA LEU A 171 -33.70 17.45 17.37
C LEU A 171 -34.46 18.61 16.71
N THR A 172 -34.05 19.02 15.50
CA THR A 172 -34.75 20.04 14.71
C THR A 172 -36.17 19.58 14.40
N ASN A 173 -36.34 18.36 13.87
CA ASN A 173 -37.66 17.81 13.55
C ASN A 173 -38.58 17.73 14.78
N VAL A 174 -38.06 17.30 15.94
CA VAL A 174 -38.84 17.24 17.18
C VAL A 174 -39.22 18.64 17.67
N THR A 175 -38.34 19.63 17.50
CA THR A 175 -38.61 21.02 17.86
C THR A 175 -39.69 21.63 16.97
N GLU A 176 -39.67 21.34 15.67
CA GLU A 176 -40.71 21.75 14.71
C GLU A 176 -42.07 21.11 15.04
N ASN A 177 -42.07 19.81 15.33
CA ASN A 177 -43.28 19.10 15.77
C ASN A 177 -43.84 19.71 17.06
N LEU A 178 -42.99 19.97 18.06
CA LEU A 178 -43.39 20.61 19.30
C LEU A 178 -44.00 22.00 19.05
N THR A 179 -43.35 22.80 18.21
CA THR A 179 -43.83 24.15 17.85
C THR A 179 -45.20 24.09 17.19
N LYS A 180 -45.39 23.16 16.25
CA LYS A 180 -46.67 22.96 15.56
C LYS A 180 -47.76 22.52 16.55
N THR A 181 -47.49 21.49 17.36
CA THR A 181 -48.44 20.99 18.36
C THR A 181 -48.86 22.09 19.33
N ILE A 182 -47.93 22.90 19.85
CA ILE A 182 -48.25 24.01 20.75
C ILE A 182 -49.09 25.08 20.04
N THR A 183 -48.81 25.38 18.78
CA THR A 183 -49.54 26.39 17.99
C THR A 183 -50.99 25.97 17.70
N ASP A 184 -51.26 24.67 17.61
CA ASP A 184 -52.61 24.14 17.35
C ASP A 184 -53.49 24.08 18.61
N ILE A 185 -52.91 24.14 19.82
CA ILE A 185 -53.63 24.06 21.11
C ILE A 185 -54.77 25.08 21.24
N PRO A 186 -54.58 26.39 20.96
CA PRO A 186 -55.62 27.40 21.13
C PRO A 186 -56.87 27.16 20.27
N GLY A 187 -56.75 26.42 19.17
CA GLY A 187 -57.86 26.06 18.28
C GLY A 187 -58.59 24.78 18.69
N SER A 188 -58.08 24.04 19.68
CA SER A 188 -58.65 22.77 20.12
C SER A 188 -59.57 22.94 21.34
N THR A 189 -60.75 22.35 21.28
CA THR A 189 -61.67 22.25 22.42
C THR A 189 -61.21 21.23 23.46
N MET A 190 -60.30 20.32 23.10
CA MET A 190 -59.67 19.35 24.00
C MET A 190 -58.24 19.03 23.50
N PRO A 191 -57.22 19.74 24.00
CA PRO A 191 -55.84 19.52 23.60
C PRO A 191 -55.36 18.10 23.95
N ASP A 192 -54.63 17.46 23.04
CA ASP A 192 -54.01 16.16 23.28
C ASP A 192 -52.71 16.31 24.08
N VAL A 193 -52.87 16.37 25.40
CA VAL A 193 -51.76 16.54 26.35
C VAL A 193 -50.82 15.33 26.34
N ALA A 194 -51.35 14.12 26.10
CA ALA A 194 -50.54 12.91 26.08
C ALA A 194 -49.52 12.92 24.93
N THR A 195 -49.95 13.37 23.74
CA THR A 195 -49.03 13.56 22.60
C THR A 195 -47.98 14.63 22.90
N LEU A 196 -48.37 15.74 23.52
CA LEU A 196 -47.43 16.81 23.88
C LEU A 196 -46.36 16.33 24.88
N GLU A 197 -46.75 15.58 25.92
CA GLU A 197 -45.83 14.97 26.87
C GLU A 197 -44.86 13.98 26.19
N GLY A 198 -45.37 13.20 25.22
CA GLY A 198 -44.56 12.30 24.40
C GLY A 198 -43.45 13.04 23.63
N ILE A 199 -43.80 14.13 22.93
CA ILE A 199 -42.85 14.97 22.19
C ILE A 199 -41.79 15.58 23.12
N PHE A 200 -42.19 16.07 24.29
CA PHE A 200 -41.26 16.62 25.28
C PHE A 200 -40.26 15.59 25.80
N LYS A 201 -40.72 14.35 26.03
CA LYS A 201 -39.85 13.25 26.45
C LYS A 201 -38.82 12.93 25.38
N GLU A 202 -39.25 12.81 24.12
CA GLU A 202 -38.36 12.57 22.99
C GLU A 202 -37.34 13.71 22.82
N PHE A 203 -37.78 14.97 22.91
CA PHE A 203 -36.90 16.14 22.85
C PHE A 203 -35.79 16.06 23.90
N LYS A 204 -36.14 15.71 25.14
CA LYS A 204 -35.17 15.57 26.23
C LYS A 204 -34.16 14.47 25.95
N GLU A 205 -34.63 13.29 25.50
CA GLU A 205 -33.76 12.15 25.20
C GLU A 205 -32.75 12.46 24.08
N ILE A 206 -33.21 13.10 22.99
CA ILE A 206 -32.34 13.49 21.87
C ILE A 206 -31.36 14.58 22.29
N ASN A 207 -31.80 15.57 23.07
CA ASN A 207 -30.92 16.63 23.56
C ASN A 207 -29.83 16.07 24.49
N ASP A 208 -30.18 15.16 25.39
CA ASP A 208 -29.21 14.47 26.26
C ASP A 208 -28.20 13.66 25.44
N LYS A 209 -28.66 12.99 24.36
CA LYS A 209 -27.76 12.29 23.42
C LYS A 209 -26.81 13.27 22.73
N LYS A 210 -27.32 14.39 22.20
CA LYS A 210 -26.50 15.44 21.57
C LYS A 210 -25.40 15.94 22.50
N VAL A 211 -25.74 16.24 23.76
CA VAL A 211 -24.77 16.73 24.76
C VAL A 211 -23.66 15.71 25.01
N LYS A 212 -24.00 14.42 25.08
CA LYS A 212 -23.00 13.33 25.22
C LYS A 212 -22.09 13.22 24.00
N LEU A 213 -22.63 13.29 22.79
CA LEU A 213 -21.84 13.25 21.56
C LEU A 213 -20.88 14.43 21.46
N LEU A 214 -21.34 15.64 21.80
CA LEU A 214 -20.53 16.86 21.87
C LEU A 214 -19.40 16.82 22.91
N ALA A 215 -19.38 15.85 23.82
CA ALA A 215 -18.30 15.68 24.80
C ALA A 215 -17.17 14.77 24.29
N VAL A 216 -17.41 14.01 23.21
CA VAL A 216 -16.48 13.01 22.66
C VAL A 216 -16.05 13.29 21.22
N VAL A 217 -16.56 14.39 20.64
CA VAL A 217 -16.04 15.07 19.45
C VAL A 217 -14.93 16.02 19.90
#